data_AF-A0A941UKE6-F1
#
_entry.id   AF-A0A941UKE6-F1
#
_cell.length_a   1.000
_cell.length_b   1.000
_cell.length_c   1.000
_cell.angle_alpha   90.00
_cell.angle_beta   90.00
_cell.angle_gamma   90.00
#
_symmetry.space_group_name_H-M   'P 1'
#
loop_
_entity.id
_entity.type
_entity.pdbx_description
1 polymer ?
#
loop_
_entity_poly.entity_id
_entity_poly.type
_entity_poly.pdbx_seq_one_letter_code
_entity_poly.pdbx_strand_id
1 'polypeptide(L)'
;MPYYIILSNLTDEGRRTIKQRPERIVEVNKEIEAMGVKVHKQYALLGMYDFVNIVEAPDNETVMKMSVELGSRGSVQMTTLPALSVEEFIRKIK
;
A
#
# COMPACT_ATOMS: atom_id res chain seq x y z
N MET A 1 -8.81 13.73 -2.03
CA MET A 1 -8.84 12.63 -3.00
C MET A 1 -9.19 11.35 -2.21
N PRO A 2 -9.55 10.21 -2.83
CA PRO A 2 -9.88 9.00 -2.07
C PRO A 2 -8.67 8.43 -1.32
N TYR A 3 -8.93 7.86 -0.15
CA TYR A 3 -7.94 7.10 0.61
C TYR A 3 -7.99 5.63 0.21
N TYR A 4 -6.84 4.97 0.35
CA TYR A 4 -6.72 3.53 0.16
C TYR A 4 -5.89 2.93 1.28
N ILE A 5 -6.31 1.76 1.72
CA ILE A 5 -5.55 0.93 2.65
C ILE A 5 -4.94 -0.21 1.85
N ILE A 6 -3.61 -0.30 1.86
CA ILE A 6 -2.87 -1.38 1.21
C ILE A 6 -2.30 -2.26 2.31
N LEU A 7 -2.82 -3.48 2.38
CA LEU A 7 -2.32 -4.54 3.25
C LEU A 7 -1.37 -5.41 2.44
N SER A 8 -0.22 -5.77 3.01
CA SER A 8 0.81 -6.48 2.26
C SER A 8 1.45 -7.60 3.06
N ASN A 9 1.73 -8.70 2.38
CA ASN A 9 2.49 -9.84 2.86
C ASN A 9 3.70 -10.04 1.95
N LEU A 10 4.87 -10.20 2.56
CA LEU A 10 6.09 -10.51 1.86
C LEU A 10 6.07 -11.99 1.44
N THR A 11 6.55 -12.24 0.22
CA THR A 11 6.91 -13.58 -0.19
C THR A 11 8.23 -13.99 0.46
N ASP A 12 8.65 -15.24 0.31
CA ASP A 12 9.93 -15.71 0.84
C ASP A 12 11.12 -14.90 0.29
N GLU A 13 11.03 -14.46 -0.97
CA GLU A 13 12.00 -13.56 -1.59
C GLU A 13 11.98 -12.17 -0.95
N GLY A 14 10.78 -11.61 -0.74
CA GLY A 14 10.61 -10.32 -0.07
C GLY A 14 11.19 -10.30 1.34
N ARG A 15 10.98 -11.37 2.11
CA ARG A 15 11.53 -11.51 3.47
C ARG A 15 13.05 -11.57 3.47
N ARG A 16 13.65 -12.36 2.56
CA ARG A 16 15.12 -12.42 2.41
C ARG A 16 15.69 -11.05 2.04
N THR A 17 15.05 -10.37 1.11
CA THR A 17 15.44 -9.03 0.64
C THR A 17 15.41 -8.03 1.77
N ILE A 18 14.31 -7.94 2.52
CA ILE A 18 14.18 -6.98 3.64
C ILE A 18 15.16 -7.32 4.78
N LYS A 19 15.43 -8.60 5.03
CA LYS A 19 16.43 -8.99 6.04
C LYS A 19 17.85 -8.54 5.66
N GLN A 20 18.18 -8.55 4.37
CA GLN A 20 19.50 -8.11 3.88
C GLN A 20 19.58 -6.60 3.65
N ARG A 21 18.46 -6.00 3.22
CA ARG A 21 18.34 -4.60 2.79
C ARG A 21 17.01 -3.99 3.27
N PRO A 22 16.88 -3.66 4.56
CA PRO A 22 15.62 -3.16 5.13
C PRO A 22 15.16 -1.82 4.52
N GLU A 23 16.10 -0.99 4.06
CA GLU A 23 15.86 0.28 3.37
C GLU A 23 15.04 0.12 2.07
N ARG A 24 14.93 -1.10 1.52
CA ARG A 24 14.08 -1.38 0.35
C ARG A 24 12.63 -0.96 0.58
N ILE A 25 12.13 -1.04 1.82
CA ILE A 25 10.76 -0.62 2.17
C ILE A 25 10.55 0.87 1.86
N VAL A 26 11.53 1.71 2.18
CA VAL A 26 11.46 3.16 1.97
C VAL A 26 11.60 3.51 0.48
N GLU A 27 12.40 2.76 -0.26
CA GLU A 27 12.53 2.95 -1.71
C GLU A 27 11.22 2.65 -2.45
N VAL A 28 10.52 1.58 -2.08
CA VAL A 28 9.21 1.25 -2.66
C VAL A 28 8.21 2.39 -2.43
N ASN A 29 8.25 3.05 -1.27
CA ASN A 29 7.41 4.22 -1.01
C ASN A 29 7.68 5.38 -2.00
N LYS A 30 8.94 5.63 -2.36
CA LYS A 30 9.28 6.66 -3.35
C LYS A 30 8.79 6.30 -4.75
N GLU A 31 8.86 5.02 -5.11
CA GLU A 31 8.39 4.53 -6.40
C GLU A 31 6.86 4.67 -6.53
N ILE A 32 6.10 4.37 -5.47
CA ILE A 32 4.64 4.59 -5.49
C ILE A 32 4.25 6.07 -5.52
N GLU A 33 5.02 6.95 -4.86
CA GLU A 33 4.84 8.39 -4.97
C GLU A 33 5.05 8.89 -6.41
N ALA A 34 6.04 8.35 -7.13
CA ALA A 34 6.25 8.65 -8.54
C ALA A 34 5.10 8.18 -9.45
N MET A 35 4.30 7.19 -9.01
CA MET A 35 3.10 6.72 -9.69
C MET A 35 1.83 7.53 -9.33
N GLY A 36 1.97 8.64 -8.60
CA GLY A 36 0.85 9.48 -8.20
C GLY A 36 0.12 9.01 -6.94
N VAL A 37 0.71 8.09 -6.18
CA VAL A 37 0.15 7.58 -4.91
C VAL A 37 0.92 8.18 -3.73
N LYS A 38 0.28 9.06 -2.97
CA LYS A 38 0.89 9.69 -1.80
C LYS A 38 0.80 8.77 -0.59
N VAL A 39 1.94 8.49 0.05
CA VAL A 39 1.96 7.71 1.29
C VAL A 39 1.73 8.63 2.49
N HIS A 40 0.69 8.37 3.26
CA HIS A 40 0.44 9.11 4.50
C HIS A 40 1.13 8.45 5.68
N LYS A 41 0.94 7.13 5.82
CA LYS A 41 1.50 6.35 6.93
C LYS A 41 1.77 4.92 6.48
N GLN A 42 2.81 4.32 7.04
CA GLN A 42 3.18 2.93 6.85
C GLN A 42 3.55 2.32 8.20
N TYR A 43 3.07 1.12 8.46
CA TYR A 43 3.38 0.37 9.68
C TYR A 43 3.76 -1.07 9.33
N ALA A 44 4.82 -1.57 9.98
CA ALA A 44 5.11 -2.99 10.06
C ALA A 44 4.20 -3.61 11.13
N LEU A 45 3.62 -4.76 10.83
CA LEU A 45 2.64 -5.43 11.66
C LEU A 45 3.16 -6.80 12.12
N LEU A 46 2.62 -7.28 13.24
CA LEU A 46 2.94 -8.60 13.82
C LEU A 46 1.69 -9.48 13.81
N GLY A 47 1.12 -9.71 12.63
CA GLY A 47 -0.13 -10.43 12.48
C GLY A 47 -0.31 -11.05 11.09
N MET A 48 -1.56 -11.11 10.61
CA MET A 48 -1.90 -11.70 9.31
C MET A 48 -1.27 -10.99 8.11
N TYR A 49 -0.86 -9.73 8.29
CA TYR A 49 -0.19 -8.92 7.30
C TYR A 49 1.17 -8.49 7.84
N ASP A 50 2.17 -8.37 6.97
CA ASP A 50 3.49 -7.85 7.31
C ASP A 50 3.49 -6.32 7.35
N PHE A 51 2.68 -5.66 6.49
CA PHE A 51 2.59 -4.21 6.44
C PHE A 51 1.16 -3.71 6.20
N VAL A 52 0.88 -2.50 6.71
CA VAL A 52 -0.26 -1.67 6.31
C VAL A 52 0.22 -0.29 5.86
N ASN A 53 -0.33 0.17 4.74
CA ASN A 53 -0.08 1.49 4.19
C ASN A 53 -1.39 2.24 4.05
N ILE A 54 -1.42 3.48 4.54
CA ILE A 54 -2.49 4.43 4.30
C ILE A 54 -2.01 5.37 3.22
N VAL A 55 -2.66 5.34 2.06
CA VAL A 55 -2.25 6.13 0.90
C VAL A 55 -3.43 6.94 0.36
N GLU A 56 -3.12 7.98 -0.38
CA GLU A 56 -4.09 8.79 -1.11
C GLU A 56 -3.70 8.79 -2.60
N ALA A 57 -4.68 8.61 -3.47
CA ALA A 57 -4.47 8.60 -4.92
C ALA A 57 -5.65 9.29 -5.63
N PRO A 58 -5.48 9.77 -6.87
CA PRO A 58 -6.56 10.44 -7.61
C PRO A 58 -7.80 9.58 -7.80
N ASP A 59 -7.62 8.30 -8.15
CA ASP A 59 -8.67 7.37 -8.55
C ASP A 59 -8.24 5.90 -8.40
N ASN A 60 -9.19 4.98 -8.58
CA ASN A 60 -8.96 3.53 -8.51
C ASN A 60 -8.01 3.05 -9.61
N GLU A 61 -7.99 3.70 -10.77
CA GLU A 61 -7.16 3.30 -11.91
C GLU A 61 -5.67 3.47 -11.60
N THR A 62 -5.31 4.57 -10.94
CA THR A 62 -3.96 4.87 -10.47
C THR A 62 -3.46 3.80 -9.50
N VAL A 63 -4.31 3.43 -8.52
CA VAL A 63 -3.94 2.41 -7.52
C VAL A 63 -3.91 1.00 -8.12
N MET A 64 -4.79 0.70 -9.08
CA MET A 64 -4.75 -0.56 -9.83
C MET A 64 -3.42 -0.73 -10.57
N LYS A 65 -2.97 0.30 -11.30
CA LYS A 65 -1.68 0.28 -12.01
C LYS A 65 -0.52 0.05 -11.05
N MET A 66 -0.49 0.76 -9.92
CA MET A 66 0.49 0.57 -8.87
C MET A 66 0.46 -0.86 -8.30
N SER A 67 -0.73 -1.40 -8.04
CA SER A 67 -0.89 -2.74 -7.47
C SER A 67 -0.38 -3.83 -8.41
N VAL A 68 -0.60 -3.70 -9.72
CA VAL A 68 -0.09 -4.63 -10.74
C VAL A 68 1.43 -4.49 -10.86
N GLU A 69 1.95 -3.27 -10.93
CA GLU A 69 3.38 -3.00 -11.02
C GLU A 69 4.14 -3.60 -9.83
N LEU A 70 3.71 -3.32 -8.59
CA LEU A 70 4.36 -3.87 -7.41
C LEU A 70 4.18 -5.38 -7.28
N GLY A 71 2.99 -5.89 -7.61
CA GLY A 71 2.70 -7.33 -7.55
C GLY A 71 3.51 -8.15 -8.56
N SER A 72 3.79 -7.57 -9.74
CA SER A 72 4.57 -8.23 -10.81
C SER A 72 6.00 -8.58 -10.40
N ARG A 73 6.54 -7.90 -9.38
CA ARG A 73 7.91 -8.08 -8.89
C ARG A 73 8.10 -9.34 -8.07
N GLY A 74 7.01 -10.02 -7.67
CA GLY A 74 7.07 -11.28 -6.93
C GLY A 74 7.53 -11.16 -5.47
N SER A 75 7.99 -9.99 -5.02
CA SER A 75 8.47 -9.79 -3.65
C SER A 75 7.34 -9.57 -2.62
N VAL A 76 6.12 -9.23 -3.09
CA VAL A 76 5.01 -8.85 -2.22
C VAL A 76 3.67 -9.29 -2.81
N GLN A 77 2.76 -9.74 -1.95
CA GLN A 77 1.35 -9.92 -2.24
C GLN A 77 0.57 -8.86 -1.48
N MET A 78 -0.40 -8.21 -2.13
CA MET A 78 -1.13 -7.12 -1.52
C MET A 78 -2.64 -7.20 -1.72
N THR A 79 -3.35 -6.59 -0.79
CA THR A 79 -4.79 -6.35 -0.85
C THR A 79 -5.01 -4.84 -0.75
N THR A 80 -5.64 -4.27 -1.77
CA THR A 80 -5.93 -2.85 -1.86
C THR A 80 -7.41 -2.61 -1.55
N LEU A 81 -7.68 -1.74 -0.59
CA LEU A 81 -9.03 -1.42 -0.11
C LEU A 81 -9.29 0.08 -0.29
N PRO A 82 -10.20 0.49 -1.19
CA PRO A 82 -10.71 1.86 -1.19
C PRO A 82 -11.35 2.20 0.17
N ALA A 83 -11.03 3.37 0.71
CA ALA A 83 -11.46 3.79 2.04
C ALA A 83 -12.12 5.17 1.99
N LEU A 84 -13.21 5.29 2.76
CA LEU A 84 -13.86 6.57 3.04
C LEU A 84 -13.48 7.01 4.45
N SER A 85 -13.31 8.31 4.64
CA SER A 85 -13.20 8.86 6.00
C SER A 85 -14.51 8.62 6.75
N VAL A 86 -14.44 8.52 8.08
CA VAL A 86 -15.63 8.32 8.92
C VAL A 86 -16.61 9.48 8.75
N GLU A 87 -16.11 10.70 8.64
CA GLU A 87 -16.91 11.91 8.42
C GLU A 87 -17.67 11.85 7.08
N GLU A 88 -16.99 11.42 6.00
CA GLU A 88 -17.63 11.27 4.69
C GLU A 88 -18.65 10.14 4.69
N PHE A 89 -18.36 9.02 5.35
CA PHE A 89 -19.29 7.92 5.52
C PHE A 89 -20.58 8.39 6.23
N ILE A 90 -20.46 9.07 7.38
CA ILE A 90 -21.61 9.60 8.14
C ILE A 90 -22.44 10.57 7.27
N ARG A 91 -21.79 11.43 6.48
CA ARG A 91 -22.49 12.39 5.61
C ARG A 91 -23.26 11.73 4.48
N LYS A 92 -22.81 10.58 3.97
CA LYS A 92 -23.44 9.88 2.82
C LYS A 92 -24.61 8.97 3.20
N ILE A 93 -24.66 8.50 4.44
CA ILE A 93 -25.72 7.60 4.93
C ILE A 93 -26.89 8.33 5.59
N LYS A 94 -26.70 9.61 5.94
CA LYS A 94 -27.76 10.50 6.40
C LYS A 94 -28.45 11.14 5.21
#